data_AF-A0A397XT33-F1
#
_entry.id   AF-A0A397XT33-F1
#
_cell.length_a   1.000
_cell.length_b   1.000
_cell.length_c   1.000
_cell.angle_alpha   90.00
_cell.angle_beta   90.00
_cell.angle_gamma   90.00
#
_symmetry.space_group_name_H-M   'P 1'
#
loop_
_entity.id
_entity.type
_entity.pdbx_description
1 polymer ?
#
loop_
_entity_poly.entity_id
_entity_poly.type
_entity_poly.pdbx_seq_one_letter_code
_entity_poly.pdbx_strand_id
1 'polypeptide(L)'
;YNIGFKKYRIVLDRNLTGKFSDLSMSITLREGKSRLEVDSVIGSLGYLDPLYAYTKVVTKYTDVYSFGVLLMVFLTGKPALVSTSSGGDPQGIISYVKALYEKRKLDEVIDPMIMKDITSAQKLTLESCIALALSCCEESDEDRPRMMQVAKELKRIHTSF
;
A
#
# COMPACT_ATOMS: atom_id res chain seq x y z
N TYR A 1 -6.34 -5.84 -13.49
CA TYR A 1 -5.35 -5.69 -12.40
C TYR A 1 -4.34 -4.65 -12.82
N ASN A 2 -3.84 -3.82 -11.90
CA ASN A 2 -2.94 -2.71 -12.20
C ASN A 2 -1.56 -2.94 -11.56
N ILE A 3 -0.56 -3.22 -12.39
CA ILE A 3 0.83 -3.42 -11.94
C ILE A 3 1.64 -2.11 -11.89
N GLY A 4 1.01 -0.97 -12.15
CA GLY A 4 1.63 0.35 -12.28
C GLY A 4 1.51 1.26 -11.06
N PHE A 5 0.97 0.81 -9.92
CA PHE A 5 0.73 1.64 -8.74
C PHE A 5 1.91 2.55 -8.38
N LYS A 6 1.61 3.84 -8.19
CA LYS A 6 2.57 4.84 -7.71
C LYS A 6 1.82 6.08 -7.25
N LYS A 7 2.33 6.79 -6.23
CA LYS A 7 1.66 7.97 -5.67
C LYS A 7 1.22 9.02 -6.69
N TYR A 8 2.04 9.30 -7.72
CA TYR A 8 1.73 10.33 -8.72
C TYR A 8 0.68 9.91 -9.77
N ARG A 9 0.25 8.64 -9.76
CA ARG A 9 -0.88 8.17 -10.58
C ARG A 9 -2.23 8.39 -9.89
N ILE A 10 -2.21 8.95 -8.68
CA ILE A 10 -3.39 9.45 -7.98
C ILE A 10 -3.36 10.97 -8.08
N VAL A 11 -4.39 11.52 -8.72
CA VAL A 11 -4.60 12.96 -8.83
C VAL A 11 -5.74 13.36 -7.90
N LEU A 12 -5.63 14.56 -7.33
CA LEU A 12 -6.69 15.14 -6.51
C LEU A 12 -7.50 16.10 -7.37
N ASP A 13 -8.82 15.99 -7.34
CA ASP A 13 -9.68 17.02 -7.92
C ASP A 13 -9.85 18.24 -6.99
N ARG A 14 -10.68 19.19 -7.40
CA ARG A 14 -10.91 20.44 -6.65
C ARG A 14 -11.49 20.21 -5.24
N ASN A 15 -12.12 19.06 -5.02
CA ASN A 15 -12.71 18.67 -3.74
C ASN A 15 -11.77 17.75 -2.94
N LEU A 16 -10.49 17.67 -3.31
CA LEU A 16 -9.51 16.74 -2.74
C LEU A 16 -9.92 15.26 -2.87
N THR A 17 -10.78 14.94 -3.83
CA THR A 17 -11.15 13.54 -4.10
C THR A 17 -10.06 12.89 -4.95
N GLY A 18 -9.48 11.80 -4.44
CA GLY A 18 -8.47 11.02 -5.14
C GLY A 18 -9.05 10.27 -6.34
N LYS A 19 -8.41 10.42 -7.50
CA LYS A 19 -8.75 9.72 -8.74
C LYS A 19 -7.50 9.03 -9.29
N PHE A 20 -7.65 7.77 -9.66
CA PHE A 20 -6.58 7.04 -10.32
C PHE A 20 -6.55 7.41 -11.81
N SER A 21 -5.46 8.00 -12.29
CA SER A 21 -5.40 8.65 -13.60
C SER A 21 -4.69 7.86 -14.70
N ASP A 22 -3.89 6.85 -14.36
CA ASP A 22 -3.01 6.16 -15.32
C ASP A 22 -3.18 4.64 -15.31
N LEU A 23 -3.98 4.15 -16.25
CA LEU A 23 -4.26 2.74 -16.49
C LEU A 23 -3.37 2.11 -17.58
N SER A 24 -2.32 2.79 -18.05
CA SER A 24 -1.43 2.27 -19.12
C SER A 24 -0.79 0.91 -18.80
N MET A 25 -0.67 0.60 -17.51
CA MET A 25 -0.13 -0.66 -16.98
C MET A 25 -1.21 -1.55 -16.38
N SER A 26 -2.47 -1.36 -16.78
CA SER A 26 -3.56 -2.24 -16.39
C SER A 26 -3.64 -3.43 -17.32
N ILE A 27 -3.83 -4.60 -16.73
CA ILE A 27 -3.98 -5.86 -17.41
C ILE A 27 -5.43 -6.31 -17.30
N THR A 28 -6.01 -6.64 -18.46
CA THR A 28 -7.37 -7.19 -18.56
C THR A 28 -7.28 -8.72 -18.58
N LEU A 29 -8.08 -9.37 -17.73
CA LEU A 29 -8.20 -10.82 -17.73
C LEU A 29 -9.36 -11.27 -18.62
N ARG A 30 -9.22 -12.48 -19.19
CA ARG A 30 -10.33 -13.17 -19.84
C ARG A 30 -11.39 -13.52 -18.79
N GLU A 31 -12.65 -13.53 -19.20
CA GLU A 31 -13.76 -13.87 -18.33
C GLU A 31 -13.56 -15.23 -17.63
N GLY A 32 -13.90 -15.30 -16.35
CA GLY A 32 -13.71 -16.49 -15.51
C GLY A 32 -12.25 -16.77 -15.09
N LYS A 33 -11.26 -15.99 -15.56
CA LYS A 33 -9.87 -16.10 -15.09
C LYS A 33 -9.57 -15.10 -13.99
N SER A 34 -8.84 -15.55 -12.97
CA SER A 34 -8.43 -14.74 -11.81
C SER A 34 -6.91 -14.59 -11.67
N ARG A 35 -6.15 -15.31 -12.50
CA ARG A 35 -4.69 -15.38 -12.54
C ARG A 35 -4.21 -15.20 -13.97
N LEU A 36 -3.06 -14.57 -14.15
CA LEU A 36 -2.40 -14.43 -15.44
C LEU A 36 -0.89 -14.61 -15.27
N GLU A 37 -0.33 -15.59 -15.97
CA GLU A 37 1.11 -15.72 -16.15
C GLU A 37 1.59 -14.74 -17.21
N VAL A 38 2.72 -14.08 -16.97
CA VAL A 38 3.36 -13.14 -17.90
C VAL A 38 4.80 -13.53 -18.18
N ASP A 39 5.29 -13.24 -19.38
CA ASP A 39 6.66 -13.60 -19.79
C ASP A 39 7.72 -12.79 -19.01
N SER A 40 7.40 -11.53 -18.74
CA SER A 40 8.28 -10.56 -18.09
C SER A 40 7.56 -9.83 -16.96
N VAL A 41 8.30 -9.60 -15.86
CA VAL A 41 7.82 -8.81 -14.73
C VAL A 41 7.92 -7.33 -15.09
N ILE A 42 6.80 -6.63 -15.01
CA ILE A 42 6.73 -5.19 -15.24
C ILE A 42 6.04 -4.57 -14.02
N GLY A 43 6.55 -3.44 -13.53
CA GLY A 43 5.87 -2.70 -12.47
C GLY A 43 6.66 -1.52 -11.93
N SER A 44 6.09 -0.86 -10.94
CA SER A 44 6.71 0.27 -10.25
C SER A 44 7.60 -0.21 -9.11
N LEU A 45 8.91 0.05 -9.19
CA LEU A 45 9.85 -0.31 -8.12
C LEU A 45 9.42 0.29 -6.77
N GLY A 46 9.47 -0.52 -5.70
CA GLY A 46 8.97 -0.20 -4.36
C GLY A 46 7.50 -0.55 -4.13
N TYR A 47 6.68 -0.65 -5.18
CA TYR A 47 5.26 -1.05 -5.11
C TYR A 47 5.02 -2.47 -5.63
N LEU A 48 6.02 -3.05 -6.30
CA LEU A 48 5.97 -4.37 -6.91
C LEU A 48 5.76 -5.45 -5.85
N ASP A 49 4.72 -6.27 -6.04
CA ASP A 49 4.46 -7.44 -5.20
C ASP A 49 5.58 -8.49 -5.37
N PRO A 50 6.28 -8.88 -4.29
CA PRO A 50 7.37 -9.87 -4.37
C PRO A 50 6.88 -11.24 -4.83
N LEU A 51 5.64 -11.63 -4.51
CA LEU A 51 5.09 -12.90 -4.95
C LEU A 51 4.86 -12.90 -6.47
N TYR A 52 4.35 -11.80 -7.02
CA TYR A 52 4.28 -11.58 -8.46
C TYR A 52 5.67 -11.55 -9.10
N ALA A 53 6.64 -10.84 -8.51
CA ALA A 53 7.99 -10.74 -9.05
C ALA A 53 8.68 -12.11 -9.13
N TYR A 54 8.42 -12.99 -8.16
CA TYR A 54 8.95 -14.35 -8.12
C TYR A 54 8.20 -15.29 -9.07
N THR A 55 6.87 -15.31 -9.01
CA THR A 55 6.04 -16.30 -9.73
C THR A 55 5.75 -15.92 -11.18
N LYS A 56 5.91 -14.63 -11.53
CA LYS A 56 5.39 -14.01 -12.76
C LYS A 56 3.88 -14.19 -12.95
N VAL A 57 3.13 -14.39 -11.86
CA VAL A 57 1.67 -14.50 -11.89
C VAL A 57 1.04 -13.24 -11.31
N VAL A 58 0.24 -12.56 -12.12
CA VAL A 58 -0.59 -11.44 -11.66
C VAL A 58 -1.91 -11.99 -11.15
N THR A 59 -2.28 -11.61 -9.93
CA THR A 59 -3.57 -11.93 -9.31
C THR A 59 -4.24 -10.63 -8.85
N LYS A 60 -5.48 -10.73 -8.34
CA LYS A 60 -6.14 -9.58 -7.69
C LYS A 60 -5.38 -9.09 -6.46
N TYR A 61 -4.53 -9.93 -5.86
CA TYR A 61 -3.77 -9.62 -4.65
C TYR A 61 -2.49 -8.84 -4.95
N THR A 62 -1.99 -8.92 -6.18
CA THR A 62 -0.92 -8.04 -6.67
C THR A 62 -1.30 -6.57 -6.49
N ASP A 63 -2.54 -6.20 -6.83
CA ASP A 63 -3.06 -4.83 -6.63
C ASP A 63 -3.26 -4.50 -5.14
N VAL A 64 -3.63 -5.50 -4.31
CA VAL A 64 -3.80 -5.33 -2.85
C VAL A 64 -2.47 -4.98 -2.20
N TYR A 65 -1.41 -5.72 -2.53
CA TYR A 65 -0.07 -5.44 -2.02
C TYR A 65 0.38 -4.03 -2.40
N SER A 66 0.28 -3.66 -3.67
CA SER A 66 0.68 -2.33 -4.13
C SER A 66 -0.14 -1.21 -3.49
N PHE A 67 -1.43 -1.45 -3.21
CA PHE A 67 -2.27 -0.51 -2.46
C PHE A 67 -1.82 -0.36 -1.01
N GLY A 68 -1.44 -1.46 -0.33
CA GLY A 68 -0.89 -1.42 1.03
C GLY A 68 0.37 -0.54 1.11
N VAL A 69 1.31 -0.73 0.18
CA VAL A 69 2.49 0.14 0.04
C VAL A 69 2.11 1.61 -0.14
N LEU A 70 1.16 1.88 -1.04
CA LEU A 70 0.69 3.24 -1.31
C LEU A 70 0.07 3.90 -0.09
N LEU A 71 -0.71 3.15 0.70
CA LEU A 71 -1.29 3.63 1.94
C LEU A 71 -0.19 3.99 2.96
N MET A 72 0.85 3.17 3.10
CA MET A 72 2.02 3.50 3.94
C MET A 72 2.76 4.75 3.46
N VAL A 73 2.92 4.93 2.14
CA VAL A 73 3.52 6.14 1.55
C VAL A 73 2.73 7.39 1.93
N PHE A 74 1.40 7.33 1.92
CA PHE A 74 0.56 8.46 2.34
C PHE A 74 0.61 8.70 3.85
N LEU A 75 0.56 7.66 4.66
CA LEU A 75 0.54 7.79 6.13
C LEU A 75 1.89 8.29 6.69
N THR A 76 3.00 7.93 6.07
CA THR A 76 4.35 8.26 6.55
C THR A 76 4.94 9.51 5.90
N GLY A 77 4.40 9.96 4.77
CA GLY A 77 5.00 10.99 3.93
C GLY A 77 6.31 10.56 3.25
N LYS A 78 6.73 9.29 3.37
CA LYS A 78 8.02 8.79 2.86
C LYS A 78 7.88 8.16 1.47
N PRO A 79 8.97 8.12 0.68
CA PRO A 79 9.00 7.35 -0.56
C PRO A 79 8.85 5.84 -0.30
N ALA A 80 8.31 5.11 -1.28
CA ALA A 80 8.14 3.65 -1.20
C ALA A 80 9.48 2.89 -1.06
N LEU A 81 10.59 3.51 -1.47
CA LEU A 81 11.94 3.08 -1.20
C LEU A 81 12.60 4.09 -0.26
N VAL A 82 12.96 3.66 0.94
CA VAL A 82 13.55 4.48 1.99
C VAL A 82 15.07 4.28 1.96
N SER A 83 15.83 5.37 1.90
CA SER A 83 17.29 5.33 1.97
C SER A 83 17.76 4.79 3.32
N THR A 84 18.78 3.93 3.30
CA THR A 84 19.42 3.46 4.54
C THR A 84 20.48 4.47 4.99
N SER A 85 20.58 4.72 6.29
CA SER A 85 21.60 5.62 6.86
C SER A 85 23.02 5.07 6.69
N SER A 86 23.16 3.76 6.42
CA SER A 86 24.42 3.07 6.18
C SER A 86 24.93 3.15 4.73
N GLY A 87 24.25 3.89 3.85
CA GLY A 87 24.66 4.03 2.44
C GLY A 87 24.48 2.76 1.60
N GLY A 88 23.71 1.78 2.08
CA GLY A 88 23.33 0.58 1.34
C GLY A 88 22.08 0.80 0.46
N ASP A 89 21.70 -0.24 -0.28
CA ASP A 89 20.55 -0.19 -1.18
C ASP A 89 19.27 0.28 -0.47
N PRO A 90 18.42 1.09 -1.14
CA PRO A 90 17.15 1.52 -0.59
C PRO A 90 16.27 0.33 -0.19
N GLN A 91 15.69 0.39 1.01
CA GLN A 91 14.76 -0.65 1.48
C GLN A 91 13.32 -0.28 1.16
N GLY A 92 12.48 -1.29 0.95
CA GLY A 92 11.04 -1.08 0.83
C GLY A 92 10.47 -0.48 2.12
N ILE A 93 9.51 0.45 1.97
CA ILE A 93 8.86 1.14 3.09
C ILE A 93 8.24 0.18 4.13
N ILE A 94 7.84 -1.03 3.71
CA ILE A 94 7.20 -2.03 4.57
C ILE A 94 8.12 -2.42 5.74
N SER A 95 9.40 -2.69 5.50
CA SER A 95 10.32 -3.10 6.57
C SER A 95 10.50 -2.00 7.61
N TYR A 96 10.60 -0.75 7.15
CA TYR A 96 10.67 0.43 8.00
C TYR A 96 9.41 0.59 8.88
N VAL A 97 8.22 0.51 8.27
CA VAL A 97 6.95 0.65 8.98
C VAL A 97 6.75 -0.50 9.97
N LYS A 98 6.97 -1.75 9.54
CA LYS A 98 6.80 -2.95 10.37
C LYS A 98 7.70 -2.91 11.61
N ALA A 99 8.98 -2.57 11.44
CA ALA A 99 9.94 -2.51 12.55
C ALA A 99 9.59 -1.45 13.61
N LEU A 100 9.00 -0.32 13.20
CA LEU A 100 8.55 0.71 14.14
C LEU A 100 7.19 0.38 14.76
N TYR A 101 6.27 -0.19 13.97
CA TYR A 101 4.96 -0.63 14.44
C TYR A 101 5.07 -1.70 15.53
N GLU A 102 5.91 -2.71 15.33
CA GLU A 102 6.18 -3.77 16.33
C GLU A 102 6.77 -3.22 17.64
N LYS A 103 7.54 -2.13 17.56
CA LYS A 103 8.08 -1.40 18.72
C LYS A 103 7.08 -0.42 19.36
N ARG A 104 5.83 -0.38 18.87
CA ARG A 104 4.79 0.57 19.28
C ARG A 104 5.18 2.04 19.13
N LYS A 105 6.02 2.35 18.14
CA LYS A 105 6.51 3.70 17.84
C LYS A 105 5.70 4.37 16.73
N LEU A 106 4.37 4.41 16.89
CA LEU A 106 3.47 4.97 15.87
C LEU A 106 3.82 6.44 15.52
N ASP A 107 4.23 7.22 16.52
CA ASP A 107 4.62 8.62 16.35
C ASP A 107 5.87 8.80 15.46
N GLU A 108 6.67 7.74 15.29
CA GLU A 108 7.83 7.72 14.38
C GLU A 108 7.46 7.20 12.97
N VAL A 109 6.31 6.50 12.84
CA VAL A 109 5.81 5.96 11.57
C VAL A 109 5.07 7.03 10.78
N ILE A 110 4.14 7.73 11.45
CA ILE A 110 3.24 8.68 10.80
C ILE A 110 3.97 9.99 10.47
N ASP A 111 3.61 10.60 9.35
CA ASP A 111 4.12 11.91 8.95
C ASP A 111 3.96 12.91 10.12
N PRO A 112 5.05 13.58 10.56
CA PRO A 112 4.98 14.60 11.61
C PRO A 112 3.96 15.70 11.35
N MET A 113 3.67 16.03 10.08
CA MET A 113 2.63 16.98 9.71
C MET A 113 1.22 16.48 10.03
N ILE A 114 0.98 15.17 9.91
CA ILE A 114 -0.28 14.54 10.28
C ILE A 114 -0.37 14.41 11.80
N MET A 115 0.73 14.08 12.49
CA MET A 115 0.75 13.91 13.94
C MET A 115 0.54 15.21 14.72
N LYS A 116 0.70 16.36 14.06
CA LYS A 116 0.45 17.66 14.67
C LYS A 116 -1.06 17.84 14.88
N ASP A 117 -1.46 18.17 16.11
CA ASP A 117 -2.83 18.54 16.48
C ASP A 117 -3.90 17.43 16.34
N ILE A 118 -3.52 16.15 16.36
CA ILE A 118 -4.48 15.03 16.35
C ILE A 118 -4.99 14.65 17.74
N THR A 119 -6.25 14.24 17.79
CA THR A 119 -6.86 13.64 18.97
C THR A 119 -6.41 12.20 19.18
N SER A 120 -6.60 11.66 20.40
CA SER A 120 -6.35 10.24 20.68
C SER A 120 -7.18 9.31 19.78
N ALA A 121 -8.40 9.71 19.42
CA ALA A 121 -9.27 8.95 18.52
C ALA A 121 -8.71 8.90 17.08
N GLN A 122 -8.21 10.04 16.59
CA GLN A 122 -7.52 10.08 15.29
C GLN A 122 -6.21 9.27 15.31
N LYS A 123 -5.48 9.24 16.42
CA LYS A 123 -4.30 8.37 16.58
C LYS A 123 -4.68 6.88 16.45
N LEU A 124 -5.76 6.43 17.07
CA LEU A 124 -6.29 5.05 16.92
C LEU A 124 -6.74 4.76 15.48
N THR A 125 -7.31 5.75 14.81
CA THR A 125 -7.69 5.66 13.38
C THR A 125 -6.45 5.42 12.51
N LEU A 126 -5.38 6.20 12.73
CA LEU A 126 -4.11 6.05 12.02
C LEU A 126 -3.44 4.70 12.30
N GLU A 127 -3.46 4.24 13.55
CA GLU A 127 -2.95 2.92 13.94
C GLU A 127 -3.69 1.80 13.20
N SER A 128 -5.03 1.90 13.11
CA SER A 128 -5.87 0.94 12.38
C SER A 128 -5.56 0.95 10.89
N CYS A 129 -5.31 2.11 10.30
CA CYS A 129 -4.89 2.23 8.90
C CYS A 129 -3.51 1.59 8.65
N ILE A 130 -2.55 1.74 9.56
CA ILE A 130 -1.24 1.08 9.46
C ILE A 130 -1.38 -0.44 9.55
N ALA A 131 -2.16 -0.94 10.52
CA ALA A 131 -2.41 -2.37 10.66
C ALA A 131 -3.05 -2.96 9.38
N LEU A 132 -4.05 -2.26 8.82
CA LEU A 132 -4.67 -2.66 7.57
C LEU A 132 -3.68 -2.63 6.40
N ALA A 133 -2.85 -1.59 6.29
CA ALA A 133 -1.83 -1.48 5.26
C ALA A 133 -0.81 -2.63 5.33
N LEU A 134 -0.37 -2.99 6.53
CA LEU A 134 0.53 -4.13 6.76
C LEU A 134 -0.14 -5.45 6.35
N SER A 135 -1.41 -5.66 6.70
CA SER A 135 -2.14 -6.87 6.30
C SER A 135 -2.30 -7.01 4.77
N CYS A 136 -2.39 -5.89 4.04
CA CYS A 136 -2.41 -5.90 2.58
C CYS A 136 -1.07 -6.37 1.98
N CYS A 137 0.00 -6.26 2.74
CA CYS A 137 1.38 -6.54 2.32
C CYS A 137 1.93 -7.87 2.87
N GLU A 138 1.08 -8.77 3.36
CA GLU A 138 1.51 -10.11 3.78
C GLU A 138 2.16 -10.88 2.62
N GLU A 139 3.05 -11.82 2.94
CA GLU A 139 3.84 -12.55 1.95
C GLU A 139 2.97 -13.48 1.09
N SER A 140 1.98 -14.13 1.72
CA SER A 140 1.04 -15.03 1.05
C SER A 140 -0.20 -14.29 0.56
N ASP A 141 -0.66 -14.63 -0.65
CA ASP A 141 -1.93 -14.13 -1.21
C ASP A 141 -3.14 -14.46 -0.32
N GLU A 142 -3.10 -15.58 0.41
CA GLU A 142 -4.22 -16.05 1.24
C GLU A 142 -4.39 -15.24 2.52
N ASP A 143 -3.30 -14.66 3.03
CA ASP A 143 -3.28 -13.83 4.23
C ASP A 143 -3.67 -12.37 3.93
N ARG A 144 -3.64 -11.97 2.65
CA ARG A 144 -4.05 -10.64 2.21
C ARG A 144 -5.58 -10.52 2.17
N PRO A 145 -6.17 -9.44 2.71
CA PRO A 145 -7.58 -9.17 2.53
C PRO A 145 -7.92 -8.93 1.05
N ARG A 146 -9.13 -9.29 0.63
CA ARG A 146 -9.63 -8.89 -0.70
C ARG A 146 -9.81 -7.37 -0.73
N MET A 147 -9.61 -6.74 -1.88
CA MET A 147 -9.77 -5.27 -2.01
C MET A 147 -11.15 -4.75 -1.55
N MET A 148 -12.22 -5.53 -1.74
CA MET A 148 -13.54 -5.17 -1.18
C MET A 148 -13.56 -5.14 0.35
N GLN A 149 -12.84 -6.06 1.01
CA GLN A 149 -12.69 -6.07 2.46
C GLN A 149 -11.84 -4.89 2.91
N VAL A 150 -10.75 -4.58 2.20
CA VAL A 150 -9.93 -3.38 2.45
C VAL A 150 -10.78 -2.11 2.40
N ALA A 151 -11.59 -1.94 1.36
CA ALA A 151 -12.49 -0.79 1.23
C ALA A 151 -13.53 -0.73 2.37
N LYS A 152 -14.10 -1.87 2.74
CA LYS A 152 -15.06 -1.97 3.86
C LYS A 152 -14.42 -1.60 5.19
N GLU A 153 -13.21 -2.09 5.47
CA GLU A 153 -12.48 -1.77 6.70
C GLU A 153 -12.05 -0.30 6.74
N LEU A 154 -11.55 0.27 5.64
CA LEU A 154 -11.27 1.71 5.57
C LEU A 154 -12.51 2.55 5.86
N LYS A 155 -13.66 2.17 5.30
CA LYS A 155 -14.94 2.85 5.59
C LYS A 155 -15.30 2.73 7.07
N ARG A 156 -15.14 1.54 7.66
CA ARG A 156 -15.42 1.30 9.09
C ARG A 156 -14.49 2.14 9.96
N ILE A 157 -13.19 2.15 9.68
CA ILE A 157 -12.18 2.94 10.39
C ILE A 157 -12.56 4.43 10.36
N HIS A 158 -12.92 4.96 9.19
CA HIS A 158 -13.33 6.35 9.04
C HIS A 158 -14.60 6.73 9.81
N THR A 159 -15.54 5.79 10.00
CA THR A 159 -16.81 6.05 10.70
C THR A 159 -16.79 5.72 12.19
N SER A 160 -15.70 5.16 12.72
CA SER A 160 -15.65 4.66 14.10
C SER A 160 -15.35 5.74 15.15
N PHE A 161 -15.00 6.95 14.73
CA PHE A 161 -14.61 8.09 15.57
C PHE A 161 -15.08 9.40 14.93
#